data_AF-A0A0F7XVG6-F1
#
_entry.id   AF-A0A0F7XVG6-F1
#
_cell.length_a   1.000
_cell.length_b   1.000
_cell.length_c   1.000
_cell.angle_alpha   90.00
_cell.angle_beta   90.00
_cell.angle_gamma   90.00
#
_symmetry.space_group_name_H-M   'P 1'
#
loop_
_entity.id
_entity.type
_entity.pdbx_description
1 polymer ?
#
loop_
_entity_poly.entity_id
_entity_poly.type
_entity_poly.pdbx_seq_one_letter_code
_entity_poly.pdbx_strand_id
1 'polypeptide(L)' 'MKTHYDPHPHGEESEEQAVCGTWLGDESNLSGDWSRVDCRRCLNGKGKITASIADEERFIVEQMGHMAAHMREKH' A
#
# COMPACT_ATOMS: atom_id res chain seq x y z
N MET A 1 -2.09 18.08 -6.16
CA MET A 1 -2.85 17.38 -5.10
C MET A 1 -3.53 18.42 -4.23
N LYS A 2 -4.85 18.32 -4.03
CA LYS A 2 -5.55 19.10 -2.99
C LYS A 2 -5.62 18.20 -1.75
N THR A 3 -4.82 18.49 -0.75
CA THR A 3 -4.92 17.85 0.56
C THR A 3 -6.18 18.36 1.26
N HIS A 4 -7.14 17.48 1.51
CA HIS A 4 -8.30 17.80 2.34
C HIS A 4 -7.84 17.88 3.81
N TYR A 5 -8.16 18.98 4.48
CA TYR A 5 -7.91 19.16 5.91
C TYR A 5 -8.98 18.40 6.70
N ASP A 6 -8.57 17.48 7.56
CA ASP A 6 -9.43 16.77 8.50
C ASP A 6 -9.21 17.32 9.93
N PRO A 7 -10.21 17.96 10.54
CA PRO A 7 -10.13 18.49 11.89
C PRO A 7 -10.22 17.44 13.01
N HIS A 8 -10.47 16.15 12.70
CA HIS A 8 -10.57 15.08 13.71
C HIS A 8 -9.74 13.84 13.32
N PRO A 9 -8.40 13.93 13.28
CA PRO A 9 -7.55 12.86 12.76
C PRO A 9 -7.49 11.60 13.66
N HIS A 10 -8.21 11.56 14.77
CA HIS A 10 -8.17 10.46 15.74
C HIS A 10 -9.55 10.27 16.39
N GLY A 11 -10.47 9.63 15.67
CA GLY A 11 -11.38 8.69 16.32
C GLY A 11 -10.69 7.33 16.36
N GLU A 12 -10.77 6.60 17.47
CA GLU A 12 -10.16 5.26 17.63
C GLU A 12 -10.69 4.22 16.61
N GLU A 13 -11.64 4.60 15.76
CA GLU A 13 -12.16 3.86 14.61
C GLU A 13 -11.65 4.46 13.28
N SER A 14 -10.36 4.82 13.21
CA SER A 14 -9.75 5.35 11.99
C SER A 14 -9.61 4.23 10.93
N GLU A 15 -10.61 4.18 10.06
CA GLU A 15 -10.47 3.84 8.64
C GLU A 15 -9.81 2.50 8.29
N GLU A 16 -10.27 1.41 8.91
CA GLU A 16 -10.05 0.07 8.33
C GLU A 16 -10.97 -0.16 7.13
N GLN A 17 -11.06 0.78 6.19
CA GLN A 17 -11.82 0.58 4.97
C GLN A 17 -11.05 1.12 3.78
N ALA A 18 -10.64 0.21 2.89
CA ALA A 18 -10.03 0.57 1.63
C ALA A 18 -10.97 1.45 0.80
N VAL A 19 -10.42 2.26 -0.12
CA VAL A 19 -11.17 3.13 -1.05
C VAL A 19 -12.21 2.36 -1.90
N CYS A 20 -12.08 1.04 -1.99
CA CYS A 20 -13.04 0.15 -2.64
C CYS A 20 -14.23 -0.27 -1.75
N GLY A 21 -14.28 0.15 -0.48
CA GLY A 21 -15.30 -0.23 0.51
C GLY A 21 -14.99 -1.53 1.27
N THR A 22 -13.86 -2.19 1.00
CA THR A 22 -13.45 -3.42 1.70
C THR A 22 -12.87 -3.09 3.07
N TRP A 23 -13.34 -3.78 4.11
CA TRP A 23 -12.78 -3.62 5.45
C TRP A 23 -11.36 -4.19 5.54
N LEU A 24 -10.44 -3.38 6.05
CA LEU A 24 -9.00 -3.63 6.22
C LEU A 24 -8.68 -3.95 7.69
N GLY A 25 -9.22 -5.03 8.24
CA GLY A 25 -8.88 -5.47 9.60
C GLY A 25 -7.83 -6.58 9.67
N ASP A 26 -7.43 -6.95 10.89
CA ASP A 26 -6.51 -8.06 11.17
C ASP A 26 -6.92 -9.37 10.45
N GLU A 27 -8.23 -9.59 10.26
CA GLU A 27 -8.78 -10.72 9.50
C GLU A 27 -8.72 -10.55 7.97
N SER A 28 -8.76 -9.30 7.47
CA SER A 28 -8.57 -8.99 6.04
C SER A 28 -7.15 -9.24 5.56
N ASN A 29 -6.24 -9.31 6.55
CA ASN A 29 -4.85 -9.69 6.52
C ASN A 29 -4.14 -9.30 5.23
N LEU A 30 -3.34 -8.23 5.32
CA LEU A 30 -2.34 -7.73 4.36
C LEU A 30 -1.39 -8.80 3.75
N SER A 31 -1.62 -10.09 4.05
CA SER A 31 -1.13 -11.33 3.46
C SER A 31 -1.01 -11.38 1.94
N GLY A 32 -1.67 -10.50 1.19
CA GLY A 32 -1.70 -10.56 -0.27
C GLY A 32 -2.51 -11.75 -0.83
N ASP A 33 -3.26 -12.45 0.02
CA ASP A 33 -4.06 -13.61 -0.38
C ASP A 33 -5.34 -13.16 -1.12
N TRP A 34 -5.24 -13.11 -2.45
CA TRP A 34 -6.35 -12.79 -3.34
C TRP A 34 -7.54 -13.74 -3.24
N SER A 35 -7.41 -14.93 -2.62
CA SER A 35 -8.55 -15.85 -2.43
C SER A 35 -9.56 -15.32 -1.42
N ARG A 36 -9.16 -14.37 -0.56
CA ARG A 36 -10.00 -13.74 0.46
C ARG A 36 -10.61 -12.41 0.01
N VAL A 37 -10.29 -11.95 -1.20
CA VAL A 37 -10.79 -10.69 -1.73
C VAL A 37 -12.13 -10.90 -2.43
N ASP A 38 -13.19 -10.35 -1.85
CA ASP A 38 -14.56 -10.43 -2.37
C ASP A 38 -14.99 -9.18 -3.19
N CYS A 39 -14.26 -8.07 -3.06
CA CYS A 39 -14.61 -6.84 -3.75
C CYS A 39 -14.39 -6.94 -5.27
N ARG A 40 -15.49 -6.83 -6.01
CA ARG A 40 -15.50 -6.93 -7.48
C ARG A 40 -14.61 -5.89 -8.16
N ARG A 41 -14.48 -4.68 -7.59
CA ARG A 41 -13.59 -3.64 -8.12
C ARG A 41 -12.12 -4.03 -7.97
N CYS A 42 -11.76 -4.61 -6.82
CA CYS A 42 -10.41 -5.11 -6.56
C CYS A 42 -10.08 -6.31 -7.45
N LEU A 43 -11.02 -7.26 -7.60
CA LEU A 43 -10.84 -8.42 -8.48
C LEU A 43 -10.64 -8.01 -9.95
N ASN A 44 -11.45 -7.06 -10.45
CA ASN A 44 -11.28 -6.51 -11.79
C ASN A 44 -9.95 -5.74 -11.94
N GLY A 45 -9.48 -5.10 -10.87
CA GLY A 45 -8.24 -4.33 -10.84
C GLY A 45 -6.99 -5.15 -10.50
N LYS A 46 -7.10 -6.45 -10.19
CA LYS A 46 -6.03 -7.28 -9.63
C LYS A 46 -4.72 -7.15 -10.38
N GLY A 47 -4.75 -7.32 -11.71
CA GLY A 47 -3.53 -7.24 -12.53
C GLY A 47 -2.83 -5.89 -12.43
N LYS A 48 -3.59 -4.78 -12.43
CA LYS A 48 -3.05 -3.43 -12.29
C LYS A 48 -2.49 -3.19 -10.89
N ILE A 49 -3.20 -3.66 -9.86
CA ILE A 49 -2.79 -3.52 -8.46
C ILE A 49 -1.48 -4.28 -8.23
N THR A 50 -1.41 -5.55 -8.65
CA THR A 50 -0.20 -6.37 -8.52
C THR A 50 0.98 -5.77 -9.29
N ALA A 51 0.75 -5.23 -10.49
CA ALA A 51 1.80 -4.55 -11.24
C ALA A 51 2.32 -3.30 -10.52
N SER A 52 1.42 -2.47 -9.98
CA SER A 52 1.79 -1.27 -9.21
C SER A 52 2.61 -1.61 -7.98
N ILE A 53 2.23 -2.65 -7.24
CA ILE A 53 2.99 -3.14 -6.07
C ILE A 53 4.39 -3.56 -6.50
N ALA A 54 4.51 -4.35 -7.56
CA ALA A 54 5.83 -4.78 -8.06
C ALA A 54 6.69 -3.60 -8.55
N ASP A 55 6.08 -2.59 -9.17
CA ASP A 55 6.78 -1.36 -9.59
C ASP A 55 7.30 -0.57 -8.38
N GLU A 56 6.47 -0.41 -7.34
CA GLU A 56 6.85 0.25 -6.09
C GLU A 56 7.96 -0.49 -5.35
N GLU A 57 7.86 -1.83 -5.23
CA GLU A 57 8.88 -2.66 -4.59
C GLU A 57 10.23 -2.52 -5.30
N ARG A 58 10.25 -2.58 -6.64
CA ARG A 58 11.49 -2.37 -7.40
C ARG A 58 12.09 -1.00 -7.13
N PHE A 59 11.27 0.04 -7.13
CA PHE A 59 11.71 1.41 -6.90
C PHE A 59 12.32 1.57 -5.50
N ILE A 60 11.69 1.00 -4.46
CA ILE A 60 12.20 1.04 -3.09
C ILE A 60 13.56 0.33 -3.01
N VAL A 61 13.68 -0.86 -3.60
CA VAL A 61 14.96 -1.62 -3.61
C VAL A 61 16.06 -0.84 -4.32
N GLU A 62 15.76 -0.20 -5.46
CA GLU A 62 16.69 0.64 -6.19
C GLU A 62 17.17 1.83 -5.34
N GLN A 63 16.24 2.55 -4.69
CA GLN A 63 16.57 3.66 -3.80
C GLN A 63 17.45 3.21 -2.61
N MET A 64 17.13 2.08 -1.99
CA MET A 64 17.96 1.51 -0.92
C MET A 64 19.36 1.14 -1.43
N GLY A 65 19.45 0.61 -2.65
CA GLY A 65 20.71 0.29 -3.32
C GLY A 65 21.59 1.54 -3.52
N HIS A 66 21.00 2.63 -4.01
CA HIS A 66 21.70 3.92 -4.14
C HIS A 66 22.19 4.46 -2.80
N MET A 67 21.36 4.39 -1.76
CA MET A 67 21.75 4.80 -0.42
C MET A 67 22.93 3.97 0.10
N ALA A 68 22.90 2.64 -0.09
CA ALA A 68 23.97 1.76 0.33
C ALA A 68 25.29 2.02 -0.44
N ALA A 69 25.22 2.32 -1.74
CA ALA A 69 26.39 2.69 -2.53
C ALA A 69 27.03 3.99 -2.02
N HIS A 70 26.22 5.04 -1.83
CA HIS A 70 26.67 6.31 -1.28
C HIS A 70 27.33 6.19 0.10
N MET A 71 26.79 5.34 0.97
CA MET A 71 27.37 5.09 2.29
C MET A 71 28.74 4.40 2.19
N ARG A 72 28.96 3.52 1.21
CA ARG A 72 30.27 2.88 0.99
C ARG A 72 31.31 3.84 0.41
N GLU A 73 30.91 4.75 -0.45
CA GLU A 73 31.82 5.74 -1.06
C GLU A 73 32.27 6.84 -0.10
N LYS A 74 31.56 7.03 1.02
CA LYS A 74 31.89 7.99 2.09
C LYS A 74 32.78 7.45 3.21
N HIS A 75 33.13 6.16 3.15
CA HIS A 75 34.05 5.49 4.07
C HIS A 75 35.41 5.27 3.42
#